data_AF-A0A7W6Q7R1-F1
#
_entry.id   AF-A0A7W6Q7R1-F1
#
_cell.length_a   1.000
_cell.length_b   1.000
_cell.length_c   1.000
_cell.angle_alpha   90.00
_cell.angle_beta   90.00
_cell.angle_gamma   90.00
#
_symmetry.space_group_name_H-M   'P 1'
#
loop_
_entity.id
_entity.type
_entity.pdbx_description
1 polymer ?
#
loop_
_entity_poly.entity_id
_entity_poly.type
_entity_poly.pdbx_seq_one_letter_code
_entity_poly.pdbx_strand_id
1 'polypeptide(L)'
;MMIVTPVLTSAMQRTSFSQFKCPAARALDSVGDWWSILILRDAFQGLSRFDEFQKSLGVAPNILTRRLKHLTDQGLFERRLYQQRPARYEYLLTEKGRDFFPVLMALFSWGSRHIPEEDLAFLLSDAASGKARETVLVDARTGEEVTPENTSLLAGPAADDEVRARIARMRAWYLGIDA
;
A
#
# COMPACT_ATOMS: atom_id res chain seq x y z
N MET A 1 41.99 -6.87 21.07
CA MET A 1 41.89 -6.75 19.59
C MET A 1 40.50 -7.25 19.19
N MET A 2 39.50 -6.34 19.14
CA MET A 2 38.12 -6.68 18.83
C MET A 2 37.96 -6.83 17.31
N ILE A 3 37.63 -8.03 16.87
CA ILE A 3 37.30 -8.34 15.48
C ILE A 3 35.86 -7.90 15.25
N VAL A 4 35.67 -6.82 14.50
CA VAL A 4 34.36 -6.39 14.01
C VAL A 4 34.03 -7.25 12.78
N THR A 5 33.07 -8.16 12.92
CA THR A 5 32.54 -8.93 11.80
C THR A 5 31.56 -8.05 11.00
N PRO A 6 31.67 -7.94 9.67
CA PRO A 6 30.69 -7.19 8.88
C PRO A 6 29.39 -8.00 8.77
N VAL A 7 28.27 -7.38 9.13
CA VAL A 7 26.93 -7.90 8.82
C VAL A 7 26.74 -7.83 7.31
N LEU A 8 26.69 -8.99 6.66
CA LEU A 8 26.28 -9.13 5.27
C LEU A 8 24.86 -8.57 5.13
N THR A 9 24.74 -7.40 4.51
CA THR A 9 23.46 -6.85 4.09
C THR A 9 22.95 -7.72 2.96
N SER A 10 22.13 -8.71 3.28
CA SER A 10 21.45 -9.53 2.28
C SER A 10 20.55 -8.62 1.45
N ALA A 11 20.96 -8.37 0.21
CA ALA A 11 20.11 -7.69 -0.76
C ALA A 11 18.91 -8.60 -1.01
N MET A 12 17.77 -8.24 -0.42
CA MET A 12 16.50 -8.91 -0.66
C MET A 12 16.12 -8.67 -2.13
N GLN A 13 16.54 -9.59 -3.01
CA GLN A 13 16.10 -9.60 -4.39
C GLN A 13 14.60 -9.86 -4.41
N ARG A 14 13.86 -8.92 -5.01
CA ARG A 14 12.40 -8.93 -5.03
C ARG A 14 11.93 -9.96 -6.06
N THR A 15 11.10 -10.91 -5.63
CA THR A 15 10.32 -11.75 -6.54
C THR A 15 9.29 -10.84 -7.24
N SER A 16 9.31 -10.77 -8.57
CA SER A 16 8.30 -10.01 -9.32
C SER A 16 6.98 -10.77 -9.30
N PHE A 17 5.90 -10.09 -8.90
CA PHE A 17 4.56 -10.65 -8.93
C PHE A 17 3.71 -10.15 -10.10
N SER A 18 4.31 -9.46 -11.07
CA SER A 18 3.65 -8.90 -12.27
C SER A 18 2.86 -9.94 -13.09
N GLN A 19 3.31 -11.19 -13.11
CA GLN A 19 2.64 -12.29 -13.82
C GLN A 19 1.53 -12.97 -13.01
N PHE A 20 1.37 -12.63 -11.72
CA PHE A 20 0.38 -13.27 -10.86
C PHE A 20 -1.03 -12.70 -11.15
N LYS A 21 -2.02 -13.59 -11.16
CA LYS A 21 -3.43 -13.24 -11.45
C LYS A 21 -4.18 -12.66 -10.25
N CYS A 22 -3.58 -12.67 -9.05
CA CYS A 22 -4.20 -12.15 -7.82
C CYS A 22 -4.06 -10.61 -7.73
N PRO A 23 -5.18 -9.85 -7.60
CA PRO A 23 -5.13 -8.39 -7.46
C PRO A 23 -4.30 -7.91 -6.26
N ALA A 24 -4.42 -8.58 -5.11
CA ALA A 24 -3.61 -8.27 -3.93
C ALA A 24 -2.11 -8.53 -4.18
N ALA A 25 -1.76 -9.60 -4.90
CA ALA A 25 -0.36 -9.89 -5.26
C ALA A 25 0.21 -8.84 -6.23
N ARG A 26 -0.59 -8.35 -7.19
CA ARG A 26 -0.20 -7.24 -8.07
C ARG A 26 -0.04 -5.93 -7.32
N ALA A 27 -0.92 -5.64 -6.35
CA ALA A 27 -0.76 -4.52 -5.44
C ALA A 27 0.57 -4.65 -4.67
N LEU A 28 0.89 -5.84 -4.15
CA LEU A 28 2.17 -6.11 -3.48
C LEU A 28 3.39 -5.99 -4.40
N ASP A 29 3.30 -6.16 -5.72
CA ASP A 29 4.41 -5.83 -6.63
C ASP A 29 4.66 -4.31 -6.74
N SER A 30 3.62 -3.51 -6.49
CA SER A 30 3.69 -2.04 -6.49
C SER A 30 4.05 -1.46 -5.12
N VAL A 31 3.54 -2.03 -4.02
CA VAL A 31 3.65 -1.49 -2.66
C VAL A 31 4.32 -2.42 -1.62
N GLY A 32 4.77 -3.61 -2.03
CA GLY A 32 5.33 -4.65 -1.15
C GLY A 32 6.70 -4.34 -0.53
N ASP A 33 7.13 -3.08 -0.55
CA ASP A 33 8.16 -2.60 0.37
C ASP A 33 7.55 -1.49 1.23
N TRP A 34 7.80 -1.54 2.53
CA TRP A 34 7.26 -0.61 3.52
C TRP A 34 7.47 0.87 3.16
N TRP A 35 8.58 1.19 2.50
CA TRP A 35 8.86 2.54 2.00
C TRP A 35 7.85 3.03 0.96
N SER A 36 7.38 2.17 0.06
CA SER A 36 6.40 2.56 -0.96
C SER A 36 5.09 3.04 -0.35
N ILE A 37 4.61 2.36 0.70
CA ILE A 37 3.42 2.74 1.45
C ILE A 37 3.64 4.08 2.16
N LEU A 38 4.80 4.27 2.80
CA LEU A 38 5.12 5.52 3.49
C LEU A 38 5.30 6.71 2.54
N ILE A 39 5.88 6.50 1.35
CA ILE A 39 5.98 7.54 0.31
C ILE A 39 4.58 7.93 -0.18
N LEU A 40 3.69 6.96 -0.43
CA LEU A 40 2.30 7.25 -0.81
C LEU A 40 1.57 8.01 0.30
N ARG A 41 1.72 7.60 1.57
CA ARG A 41 1.18 8.33 2.73
C ARG A 41 1.61 9.80 2.72
N ASP A 42 2.91 10.05 2.59
CA ASP A 42 3.47 11.39 2.57
C ASP A 42 2.95 12.22 1.38
N ALA A 43 2.75 11.58 0.23
CA ALA A 43 2.17 12.25 -0.93
C ALA A 43 0.71 12.65 -0.73
N PHE A 44 -0.10 11.84 -0.04
CA PHE A 44 -1.46 12.23 0.37
C PHE A 44 -1.47 13.34 1.42
N GLN A 45 -0.37 13.53 2.16
CA GLN A 45 -0.16 14.67 3.06
C GLN A 45 0.39 15.92 2.34
N GLY A 46 0.58 15.85 1.02
CA GLY A 46 0.97 16.98 0.18
C GLY A 46 2.46 17.07 -0.12
N LEU A 47 3.29 16.14 0.36
CA LEU A 47 4.70 16.10 0.00
C LEU A 47 4.85 15.69 -1.47
N SER A 48 5.73 16.37 -2.19
CA SER A 48 5.90 16.12 -3.63
C SER A 48 7.36 16.14 -4.08
N ARG A 49 8.27 16.68 -3.27
CA ARG A 49 9.68 16.82 -3.63
C ARG A 49 10.54 15.75 -2.98
N PHE A 50 11.64 15.39 -3.64
CA PHE A 50 12.58 14.37 -3.15
C PHE A 50 13.07 14.67 -1.73
N ASP A 51 13.52 15.89 -1.47
CA ASP A 51 14.07 16.28 -0.17
C ASP A 51 13.00 16.29 0.94
N GLU A 52 11.73 16.53 0.60
CA GLU A 52 10.61 16.45 1.54
C GLU A 52 10.39 15.01 1.98
N PHE A 53 10.29 14.07 1.02
CA PHE A 53 10.19 12.65 1.31
C PHE A 53 11.41 12.15 2.10
N GLN A 54 12.61 12.56 1.71
CA GLN A 54 13.84 12.14 2.39
C GLN A 54 13.85 12.60 3.85
N LYS A 55 13.51 13.87 4.08
CA LYS A 55 13.47 14.46 5.42
C LYS A 55 12.39 13.82 6.29
N SER A 56 11.20 13.60 5.74
CA SER A 56 10.07 12.98 6.44
C SER A 56 10.37 11.53 6.86
N LEU A 57 10.94 10.75 5.94
CA LEU A 57 11.11 9.30 6.13
C LEU A 57 12.46 8.91 6.76
N GLY A 58 13.44 9.80 6.79
CA GLY A 58 14.80 9.49 7.26
C GLY A 58 15.52 8.43 6.42
N VAL A 59 15.04 8.17 5.21
CA VAL A 59 15.52 7.09 4.34
C VAL A 59 16.77 7.51 3.58
N ALA A 60 17.67 6.56 3.31
CA ALA A 60 18.86 6.82 2.49
C ALA A 60 18.47 7.24 1.05
N PRO A 61 19.14 8.25 0.44
CA PRO A 61 18.79 8.77 -0.89
C PRO A 61 18.73 7.72 -1.99
N ASN A 62 19.61 6.73 -1.93
CA ASN A 62 19.71 5.65 -2.93
C ASN A 62 18.49 4.71 -2.87
N ILE A 63 17.92 4.52 -1.68
CA ILE A 63 16.70 3.74 -1.50
C ILE A 63 15.50 4.55 -1.98
N LEU A 64 15.39 5.82 -1.57
CA LEU A 64 14.28 6.70 -1.99
C LEU A 64 14.22 6.85 -3.52
N THR A 65 15.36 7.08 -4.17
CA THR A 65 15.46 7.16 -5.63
C THR A 65 14.89 5.92 -6.30
N ARG A 66 15.26 4.73 -5.79
CA ARG A 66 14.78 3.44 -6.32
C ARG A 66 13.28 3.28 -6.15
N ARG A 67 12.74 3.68 -4.99
CA ARG A 67 11.30 3.58 -4.70
C ARG A 67 10.47 4.55 -5.51
N LEU A 68 10.86 5.82 -5.57
CA LEU A 68 10.17 6.81 -6.40
C LEU A 68 10.21 6.42 -7.88
N LYS A 69 11.35 5.91 -8.37
CA LYS A 69 11.43 5.37 -9.73
C LYS A 69 10.46 4.20 -9.92
N HIS A 70 10.46 3.22 -9.03
CA HIS A 70 9.54 2.07 -9.10
C HIS A 70 8.08 2.50 -9.12
N LEU A 71 7.66 3.39 -8.22
CA LEU A 71 6.29 3.87 -8.14
C LEU A 71 5.89 4.70 -9.37
N THR A 72 6.84 5.45 -9.95
CA THR A 72 6.65 6.15 -11.23
C THR A 72 6.49 5.16 -12.39
N ASP A 73 7.35 4.15 -12.47
CA ASP A 73 7.29 3.11 -13.51
C ASP A 73 6.00 2.27 -13.40
N GLN A 74 5.47 2.07 -12.18
CA GLN A 74 4.17 1.43 -11.94
C GLN A 74 2.98 2.37 -12.19
N GLY A 75 3.22 3.63 -12.56
CA GLY A 75 2.18 4.60 -12.88
C GLY A 75 1.42 5.14 -11.67
N LEU A 76 1.96 5.03 -10.45
CA LEU A 76 1.38 5.63 -9.24
C LEU A 76 1.77 7.11 -9.10
N PHE A 77 2.96 7.47 -9.59
CA PHE A 77 3.42 8.85 -9.69
C PHE A 77 3.70 9.26 -11.12
N GLU A 78 3.50 10.53 -11.41
CA GLU A 78 4.09 11.22 -12.54
C GLU A 78 5.23 12.11 -12.04
N ARG A 79 6.38 12.05 -12.70
CA ARG A 79 7.51 12.96 -12.41
C ARG A 79 7.41 14.20 -13.31
N ARG A 80 7.10 15.35 -12.72
CA ARG A 80 6.90 16.61 -13.44
C ARG A 80 8.05 17.59 -13.20
N LEU A 81 8.55 18.22 -14.27
CA LEU A 81 9.49 19.35 -14.16
C LEU A 81 8.71 20.62 -13.79
N TYR A 82 9.03 21.25 -12.66
CA TYR A 82 8.35 22.48 -12.22
C TYR A 82 9.25 23.72 -12.30
N GLN A 83 10.57 23.53 -12.46
CA GLN A 83 11.54 24.61 -12.61
C GLN A 83 12.61 24.18 -13.61
N GLN A 84 12.97 25.03 -14.59
CA GLN A 84 13.97 24.66 -15.61
C GLN A 84 15.42 25.02 -15.24
N ARG A 85 15.65 26.05 -14.42
CA ARG A 85 16.99 26.58 -14.14
C ARG A 85 17.17 26.93 -12.64
N PRO A 86 17.84 26.08 -11.83
CA PRO A 86 18.20 24.69 -12.14
C PRO A 86 16.96 23.81 -12.34
N ALA A 87 17.11 22.69 -13.03
CA ALA A 87 16.03 21.72 -13.23
C ALA A 87 15.56 21.16 -11.88
N ARG A 88 14.27 21.30 -11.54
CA ARG A 88 13.66 20.71 -10.34
C ARG A 88 12.40 19.94 -10.69
N TYR A 89 12.26 18.79 -10.05
CA TYR A 89 11.17 17.86 -10.29
C TYR A 89 10.36 17.63 -9.03
N GLU A 90 9.09 17.35 -9.23
CA GLU A 90 8.15 16.89 -8.22
C GLU A 90 7.52 15.56 -8.68
N TYR A 91 6.98 14.82 -7.73
CA TYR A 91 6.29 13.55 -7.92
C TYR A 91 4.83 13.75 -7.53
N LEU A 92 3.93 13.59 -8.49
CA LEU A 92 2.51 13.83 -8.30
C LEU A 92 1.73 12.52 -8.43
N LEU A 93 0.79 12.29 -7.52
CA LEU A 93 -0.09 11.13 -7.61
C LEU A 93 -0.89 11.19 -8.92
N THR A 94 -0.83 10.10 -9.68
CA THR A 94 -1.72 9.86 -10.81
C THR A 94 -3.12 9.48 -10.32
N GLU A 95 -4.05 9.25 -11.24
CA GLU A 95 -5.35 8.64 -10.90
C GLU A 95 -5.16 7.28 -10.19
N LYS A 96 -4.36 6.39 -10.76
CA LYS A 96 -3.99 5.10 -10.14
C LYS A 96 -3.34 5.28 -8.75
N GLY A 97 -2.54 6.33 -8.57
CA GLY A 97 -1.96 6.67 -7.28
C GLY A 97 -3.00 7.11 -6.25
N ARG A 98 -3.96 7.94 -6.66
CA ARG A 98 -5.06 8.43 -5.81
C ARG A 98 -6.01 7.30 -5.41
N ASP A 99 -6.26 6.34 -6.30
CA ASP A 99 -7.09 5.17 -6.02
C ASP A 99 -6.52 4.26 -4.91
N PHE A 100 -5.26 4.47 -4.50
CA PHE A 100 -4.66 3.76 -3.38
C PHE A 100 -5.09 4.30 -2.01
N PHE A 101 -5.77 5.46 -1.96
CA PHE A 101 -6.19 6.09 -0.70
C PHE A 101 -6.97 5.17 0.25
N PRO A 102 -7.97 4.37 -0.20
CA PRO A 102 -8.71 3.47 0.69
C PRO A 102 -7.82 2.41 1.34
N VAL A 103 -6.79 1.94 0.64
CA VAL A 103 -5.82 0.97 1.19
C VAL A 103 -5.03 1.59 2.34
N LEU A 104 -4.59 2.85 2.18
CA LEU A 104 -3.90 3.57 3.25
C LEU A 104 -4.80 3.81 4.47
N MET A 105 -6.07 4.17 4.25
CA MET A 105 -7.01 4.40 5.36
C MET A 105 -7.32 3.11 6.11
N ALA A 106 -7.47 1.98 5.40
CA ALA A 106 -7.64 0.67 6.03
C ALA A 106 -6.41 0.28 6.86
N LEU A 107 -5.19 0.51 6.34
CA LEU A 107 -3.96 0.25 7.07
C LEU A 107 -3.82 1.16 8.30
N PHE A 108 -4.17 2.44 8.17
CA PHE A 108 -4.18 3.39 9.29
C PHE A 108 -5.14 2.93 10.39
N SER A 109 -6.39 2.62 10.04
CA SER A 109 -7.40 2.14 11.00
C SER A 109 -7.00 0.85 11.70
N TRP A 110 -6.37 -0.09 10.96
CA TRP A 110 -5.83 -1.30 11.57
C TRP A 110 -4.70 -0.96 12.55
N GLY A 111 -3.74 -0.10 12.15
CA GLY A 111 -2.63 0.30 13.00
C GLY A 111 -3.08 1.01 14.28
N SER A 112 -4.03 1.95 14.17
CA SER A 112 -4.55 2.71 15.31
C SER A 112 -5.23 1.82 16.36
N ARG A 113 -5.85 0.70 15.98
CA ARG A 113 -6.47 -0.26 16.92
C ARG A 113 -5.47 -1.00 17.80
N HIS A 114 -4.19 -0.97 17.44
CA HIS A 114 -3.13 -1.73 18.09
C HIS A 114 -2.08 -0.83 18.78
N ILE A 115 -2.35 0.47 18.84
CA ILE A 115 -1.52 1.46 19.55
C ILE A 115 -2.37 2.03 20.69
N PRO A 116 -1.83 2.20 21.91
CA PRO A 116 -2.53 2.87 22.99
C PRO A 116 -3.01 4.26 22.55
N GLU A 117 -4.19 4.68 23.00
CA GLU A 117 -4.80 5.94 22.55
C GLU A 117 -3.92 7.15 22.88
N GLU A 118 -3.26 7.13 24.04
CA GLU A 118 -2.32 8.13 24.50
C GLU A 118 -1.06 8.28 23.61
N ASP A 119 -0.74 7.24 22.83
CA ASP A 119 0.40 7.22 21.92
C ASP A 119 0.01 7.55 20.47
N LEU A 120 -1.28 7.74 20.18
CA LEU A 120 -1.76 8.09 18.84
C LEU A 120 -1.44 9.55 18.51
N ALA A 121 -0.53 9.76 17.57
CA ALA A 121 -0.22 11.10 17.06
C ALA A 121 -1.37 11.72 16.24
N PHE A 122 -2.23 10.90 15.62
CA PHE A 122 -3.30 11.36 14.74
C PHE A 122 -4.52 10.43 14.79
N LEU A 123 -5.70 10.98 14.53
CA LEU A 123 -6.95 10.24 14.32
C LEU A 123 -7.53 10.59 12.94
N LEU A 124 -8.29 9.65 12.35
CA LEU A 124 -9.06 9.94 11.15
C LEU A 124 -10.23 10.84 11.51
N SER A 125 -10.49 11.84 10.67
CA SER A 125 -11.63 12.74 10.84
C SER A 125 -12.40 12.93 9.55
N ASP A 126 -13.65 13.37 9.71
CA ASP A 126 -14.42 13.92 8.62
C ASP A 126 -13.87 15.27 8.19
N ALA A 127 -13.53 15.41 6.91
CA ALA A 127 -12.99 16.64 6.38
C ALA A 127 -13.94 17.83 6.52
N ALA A 128 -15.26 17.61 6.53
CA ALA A 128 -16.25 18.69 6.65
C ALA A 128 -16.52 19.09 8.11
N SER A 129 -16.74 18.10 8.99
CA SER A 129 -17.14 18.34 10.38
C SER A 129 -16.00 18.29 11.40
N GLY A 130 -14.83 17.76 11.04
CA GLY A 130 -13.68 17.54 11.92
C GLY A 130 -13.87 16.43 12.95
N LYS A 131 -15.03 15.74 12.95
CA LYS A 131 -15.33 14.68 13.92
C LYS A 131 -14.54 13.41 13.59
N ALA A 132 -14.17 12.68 14.64
CA ALA A 132 -13.48 11.39 14.50
C ALA A 132 -14.28 10.42 13.61
N ARG A 133 -13.55 9.62 12.82
CA ARG A 133 -14.11 8.61 11.93
C ARG A 133 -13.61 7.23 12.30
N GLU A 134 -14.56 6.31 12.44
CA GLU A 134 -14.30 4.89 12.32
C GLU A 134 -14.48 4.48 10.86
N THR A 135 -13.63 3.55 10.40
CA THR A 135 -13.66 3.08 9.01
C THR A 135 -13.97 1.60 8.99
N VAL A 136 -14.96 1.23 8.19
CA VAL A 136 -15.29 -0.13 7.82
C VAL A 136 -15.25 -0.26 6.30
N LEU A 137 -14.93 -1.45 5.80
CA LEU A 137 -15.06 -1.76 4.38
C LEU A 137 -16.48 -2.26 4.14
N VAL A 138 -17.20 -1.67 3.20
CA VAL A 138 -18.58 -2.06 2.87
C VAL A 138 -18.69 -2.44 1.40
N ASP A 139 -19.60 -3.36 1.08
CA ASP A 139 -20.02 -3.60 -0.30
C ASP A 139 -20.81 -2.37 -0.78
N ALA A 140 -20.33 -1.72 -1.84
CA ALA A 140 -20.93 -0.47 -2.34
C ALA A 140 -22.35 -0.64 -2.90
N ARG A 141 -22.80 -1.86 -3.20
CA ARG A 141 -24.14 -2.17 -3.73
C ARG A 141 -25.13 -2.46 -2.63
N THR A 142 -24.73 -3.21 -1.60
CA THR A 142 -25.64 -3.63 -0.52
C THR A 142 -25.53 -2.75 0.72
N GLY A 143 -24.38 -2.09 0.93
CA GLY A 143 -24.04 -1.36 2.15
C GLY A 143 -23.63 -2.26 3.31
N GLU A 144 -23.58 -3.58 3.12
CA GLU A 144 -23.16 -4.53 4.16
C GLU A 144 -21.64 -4.45 4.39
N GLU A 145 -21.22 -4.59 5.64
CA GLU A 145 -19.79 -4.66 5.99
C GLU A 145 -19.16 -5.91 5.39
N VAL A 146 -17.96 -5.76 4.82
CA VAL A 146 -17.16 -6.84 4.26
C VAL A 146 -16.34 -7.48 5.37
N THR A 147 -16.68 -8.71 5.73
CA THR A 147 -15.99 -9.48 6.78
C THR A 147 -15.48 -10.82 6.24
N PRO A 148 -14.52 -11.48 6.91
CA PRO A 148 -14.07 -12.81 6.51
C PRO A 148 -15.18 -13.86 6.46
N GLU A 149 -16.24 -13.70 7.26
CA GLU A 149 -17.34 -14.66 7.39
C GLU A 149 -18.38 -14.53 6.26
N ASN A 150 -18.55 -13.34 5.70
CA ASN A 150 -19.53 -13.07 4.63
C ASN A 150 -18.90 -12.90 3.24
N THR A 151 -17.57 -12.93 3.14
CA THR A 151 -16.85 -12.64 1.89
C THR A 151 -16.06 -13.86 1.41
N SER A 152 -16.32 -14.28 0.17
CA SER A 152 -15.52 -15.31 -0.52
C SER A 152 -15.06 -14.83 -1.89
N LEU A 153 -14.04 -15.50 -2.42
CA LEU A 153 -13.58 -15.24 -3.78
C LEU A 153 -14.60 -15.77 -4.81
N LEU A 154 -14.74 -15.04 -5.91
CA LEU A 154 -15.47 -15.48 -7.10
C LEU A 154 -14.48 -15.66 -8.26
N ALA A 155 -14.62 -16.75 -9.03
CA ALA A 155 -13.76 -17.01 -10.16
C ALA A 155 -14.01 -15.96 -11.26
N GLY A 156 -12.96 -15.21 -11.60
CA GLY A 156 -13.02 -14.24 -12.70
C GLY A 156 -12.89 -14.91 -14.08
N PRO A 157 -13.06 -14.14 -15.18
CA PRO A 157 -13.02 -14.67 -16.55
C PRO A 157 -11.70 -15.36 -16.93
N ALA A 158 -10.59 -15.02 -16.28
CA ALA A 158 -9.26 -15.59 -16.53
C ALA A 158 -8.84 -16.67 -15.51
N ALA A 159 -9.77 -17.15 -14.67
CA ALA A 159 -9.49 -18.20 -13.71
C ALA A 159 -9.13 -19.51 -14.43
N ASP A 160 -8.01 -20.10 -14.04
CA ASP A 160 -7.64 -21.46 -14.38
C ASP A 160 -8.09 -22.42 -13.27
N ASP A 161 -7.79 -23.70 -13.44
CA ASP A 161 -8.23 -24.74 -12.51
C ASP A 161 -7.55 -24.62 -11.13
N GLU A 162 -6.31 -24.12 -11.08
CA GLU A 162 -5.61 -23.84 -9.83
C GLU A 162 -6.32 -22.72 -9.05
N VAL A 163 -6.68 -21.62 -9.71
CA VAL A 163 -7.47 -20.55 -9.10
C VAL A 163 -8.82 -21.07 -8.61
N ARG A 164 -9.52 -21.87 -9.42
CA ARG A 164 -10.82 -22.47 -9.02
C ARG A 164 -10.68 -23.38 -7.80
N ALA A 165 -9.66 -24.23 -7.75
CA ALA A 165 -9.39 -25.11 -6.61
C ALA A 165 -9.10 -24.30 -5.34
N ARG A 166 -8.34 -23.20 -5.45
CA ARG A 166 -8.07 -22.30 -4.31
C ARG A 166 -9.35 -21.64 -3.78
N ILE A 167 -10.25 -21.21 -4.68
CA ILE A 167 -11.54 -20.63 -4.30
C ILE A 167 -12.40 -21.66 -3.56
N ALA A 168 -12.50 -22.89 -4.07
CA ALA A 168 -13.22 -23.97 -3.42
C ALA A 168 -12.68 -24.25 -2.01
N ARG A 169 -11.35 -24.34 -1.87
CA ARG A 169 -10.68 -24.51 -0.57
C ARG A 169 -11.00 -23.38 0.43
N MET A 170 -10.99 -22.12 -0.03
CA MET A 170 -11.31 -20.98 0.83
C MET A 170 -12.76 -21.03 1.32
N ARG A 171 -13.69 -21.40 0.44
CA ARG A 171 -15.12 -21.53 0.80
C ARG A 171 -15.34 -22.64 1.83
N ALA A 172 -14.73 -23.81 1.63
CA ALA A 172 -14.82 -24.91 2.59
C ALA A 172 -14.29 -24.50 3.98
N TRP A 173 -13.17 -23.78 4.02
CA TRP A 173 -12.58 -23.29 5.27
C TRP A 173 -13.48 -22.28 6.00
N TYR A 174 -13.91 -21.22 5.31
CA TYR A 174 -14.62 -20.11 5.97
C TYR A 174 -16.10 -20.39 6.22
N LEU A 175 -16.75 -21.19 5.37
CA LEU A 175 -18.19 -21.42 5.43
C LEU A 175 -18.57 -22.77 6.06
N GLY A 176 -17.59 -23.60 6.43
CA GLY A 176 -17.84 -24.93 7.00
C GLY A 176 -18.62 -25.86 6.07
N ILE A 177 -18.58 -25.61 4.77
CA ILE A 177 -19.19 -26.48 3.76
C ILE A 177 -18.16 -27.59 3.50
N ASP A 178 -18.42 -28.78 4.04
CA ASP A 178 -17.62 -29.97 3.73
C ASP A 178 -17.54 -30.15 2.20
N ALA A 179 -16.31 -30.35 1.72
CA ALA A 179 -15.97 -30.50 0.30
C ALA A 179 -16.49 -31.83 -0.28
#